data_AF-A0A1B8HMB9-F1
#
_entry.id   AF-A0A1B8HMB9-F1
#
_cell.length_a   1.000
_cell.length_b   1.000
_cell.length_c   1.000
_cell.angle_alpha   90.00
_cell.angle_beta   90.00
_cell.angle_gamma   90.00
#
_symmetry.space_group_name_H-M   'P 1'
#
loop_
_entity.id
_entity.type
_entity.pdbx_description
1 polymer ?
#
loop_
_entity_poly.entity_id
_entity_poly.type
_entity_poly.pdbx_seq_one_letter_code
_entity_poly.pdbx_strand_id
1 'polypeptide(L)'
;MKNPDRTYYTPLQGATIEDVYQAEIFESAVNKPDIERLYQQNFENMRIADVYFDHKSRHFALPGSDVKMTEHDARYLRSLLQTDVSSVNKRIALARYYLHTGDPKQALSIVDNINPYACLSDCYAIAVDAGKTSYVALGPLYRWFDKHNQARGYAPSAGDLQSTVFLSIIFFVLLVGGTFILQYAIRK
;
A
#
# COMPACT_ATOMS: atom_id res chain seq x y z
N MET A 1 24.68 5.30 14.57
CA MET A 1 23.94 6.52 14.96
C MET A 1 22.69 6.62 14.10
N LYS A 2 21.52 6.88 14.68
CA LYS A 2 20.27 7.15 13.93
C LYS A 2 20.35 8.59 13.40
N ASN A 3 20.32 8.80 12.09
CA ASN A 3 20.33 10.13 11.48
C ASN A 3 18.89 10.71 11.48
N PRO A 4 18.61 11.79 12.23
CA PRO A 4 17.28 12.40 12.29
C PRO A 4 16.88 13.15 11.00
N ASP A 5 17.79 13.40 10.06
CA ASP A 5 17.51 14.13 8.80
C ASP A 5 16.86 13.27 7.70
N ARG A 6 16.47 12.04 8.05
CA ARG A 6 15.78 11.07 7.18
C ARG A 6 14.29 11.39 7.06
N THR A 7 13.97 12.59 6.63
CA THR A 7 12.59 13.06 6.41
C THR A 7 12.33 13.31 4.93
N TYR A 8 11.07 13.23 4.49
CA TYR A 8 10.66 13.54 3.11
C TYR A 8 10.85 15.02 2.72
N TYR A 9 11.26 15.88 3.67
CA TYR A 9 11.25 17.34 3.54
C TYR A 9 12.65 17.96 3.54
N THR A 10 13.72 17.15 3.55
CA THR A 10 15.09 17.66 3.45
C THR A 10 15.32 18.28 2.06
N PRO A 11 15.74 19.56 1.96
CA PRO A 11 15.97 20.22 0.67
C PRO A 11 17.01 19.46 -0.15
N LEU A 12 16.62 19.07 -1.37
CA LEU A 12 17.47 18.27 -2.25
C LEU A 12 18.38 19.19 -3.10
N GLN A 13 19.65 18.81 -3.26
CA GLN A 13 20.56 19.45 -4.22
C GLN A 13 20.29 18.91 -5.64
N GLY A 14 20.70 19.65 -6.67
CA GLY A 14 20.32 19.38 -8.07
C GLY A 14 20.52 17.93 -8.54
N ALA A 15 21.68 17.32 -8.27
CA ALA A 15 21.95 15.92 -8.64
C ALA A 15 21.03 14.92 -7.90
N THR A 16 20.74 15.17 -6.62
CA THR A 16 19.84 14.32 -5.82
C THR A 16 18.39 14.42 -6.30
N ILE A 17 17.96 15.54 -6.88
CA ILE A 17 16.61 15.68 -7.46
C ILE A 17 16.46 14.80 -8.69
N GLU A 18 17.46 14.76 -9.56
CA GLU A 18 17.43 13.90 -10.75
C GLU A 18 17.37 12.42 -10.37
N ASP A 19 18.19 11.99 -9.41
CA ASP A 19 18.18 10.62 -8.91
C ASP A 19 16.84 10.21 -8.27
N VAL A 20 16.24 11.12 -7.48
CA VAL A 20 14.89 10.90 -6.91
C VAL A 20 13.87 10.79 -8.02
N TYR A 21 13.90 11.66 -9.02
CA TYR A 21 12.99 11.60 -10.15
C TYR A 21 13.13 10.27 -10.92
N GLN A 22 14.36 9.84 -11.20
CA GLN A 22 14.63 8.56 -11.85
C GLN A 22 14.07 7.38 -11.03
N ALA A 23 14.20 7.40 -9.70
CA ALA A 23 13.59 6.39 -8.85
C ALA A 23 12.05 6.42 -8.91
N GLU A 24 11.42 7.59 -8.83
CA GLU A 24 9.96 7.73 -8.83
C GLU A 24 9.31 7.25 -10.14
N ILE A 25 9.99 7.42 -11.28
CA ILE A 25 9.51 6.92 -12.58
C ILE A 25 9.90 5.47 -12.86
N PHE A 26 10.62 4.79 -11.95
CA PHE A 26 11.21 3.48 -12.20
C PHE A 26 10.22 2.44 -12.77
N GLU A 27 9.02 2.36 -12.20
CA GLU A 27 8.00 1.39 -12.65
C GLU A 27 7.31 1.78 -13.97
N SER A 28 7.30 3.06 -14.33
CA SER A 28 6.67 3.55 -15.58
C SER A 28 7.66 3.75 -16.73
N ALA A 29 8.96 3.75 -16.44
CA ALA A 29 9.99 3.97 -17.44
C ALA A 29 10.16 2.75 -18.37
N VAL A 30 10.21 3.01 -19.67
CA VAL A 30 10.53 1.99 -20.69
C VAL A 30 11.95 1.46 -20.48
N ASN A 31 12.90 2.36 -20.25
CA ASN A 31 14.27 2.04 -19.88
C ASN A 31 14.40 2.17 -18.37
N LYS A 32 14.35 1.04 -17.65
CA LYS A 32 14.41 1.04 -16.19
C LYS A 32 15.75 1.60 -15.71
N PRO A 33 15.76 2.63 -14.85
CA PRO A 33 17.00 3.11 -14.25
C PRO A 33 17.59 2.06 -13.31
N ASP A 34 18.90 2.12 -13.10
CA ASP A 34 19.61 1.25 -12.15
C ASP A 34 19.27 1.64 -10.71
N ILE A 35 18.20 1.06 -10.18
CA ILE A 35 17.68 1.38 -8.85
C ILE A 35 18.65 0.98 -7.72
N GLU A 36 19.47 -0.04 -7.93
CA GLU A 36 20.49 -0.46 -6.98
C GLU A 36 21.57 0.62 -6.89
N ARG A 37 22.10 1.09 -8.03
CA ARG A 37 23.06 2.20 -8.07
C ARG A 37 22.48 3.47 -7.44
N LEU A 38 21.24 3.83 -7.80
CA LEU A 38 20.58 5.03 -7.27
C LEU A 38 20.45 4.96 -5.74
N TYR A 39 20.06 3.80 -5.21
CA TYR A 39 19.96 3.59 -3.76
C TYR A 39 21.33 3.63 -3.07
N GLN A 40 22.36 3.00 -3.64
CA GLN A 40 23.71 3.02 -3.08
C GLN A 40 24.29 4.44 -2.98
N GLN A 41 24.05 5.26 -4.01
CA GLN A 41 24.51 6.66 -4.04
C GLN A 41 23.70 7.57 -3.10
N ASN A 42 22.46 7.20 -2.82
CA ASN A 42 21.51 8.01 -2.05
C ASN A 42 20.88 7.21 -0.89
N PHE A 43 21.67 6.44 -0.15
CA PHE A 43 21.17 5.46 0.84
C PHE A 43 20.32 6.06 1.96
N GLU A 44 20.46 7.36 2.22
CA GLU A 44 19.68 8.09 3.23
C GLU A 44 18.37 8.68 2.68
N ASN A 45 18.18 8.66 1.36
CA ASN A 45 17.01 9.21 0.72
C ASN A 45 15.81 8.27 0.87
N MET A 46 14.80 8.73 1.63
CA MET A 46 13.63 7.91 1.96
C MET A 46 12.77 7.53 0.77
N ARG A 47 12.69 8.39 -0.26
CA ARG A 47 11.92 8.13 -1.49
C ARG A 47 12.58 7.07 -2.36
N ILE A 48 13.90 7.19 -2.57
CA ILE A 48 14.67 6.17 -3.30
C ILE A 48 14.61 4.84 -2.56
N ALA A 49 14.70 4.86 -1.22
CA ALA A 49 14.53 3.66 -0.40
C ALA A 49 13.14 3.03 -0.55
N ASP A 50 12.05 3.81 -0.61
CA ASP A 50 10.70 3.29 -0.84
C ASP A 50 10.64 2.48 -2.15
N VAL A 51 11.12 3.06 -3.24
CA VAL A 51 11.12 2.42 -4.57
C VAL A 51 12.01 1.18 -4.57
N TYR A 52 13.23 1.29 -4.03
CA TYR A 52 14.20 0.20 -3.96
C TYR A 52 13.64 -1.04 -3.25
N PHE A 53 13.06 -0.86 -2.07
CA PHE A 53 12.52 -1.97 -1.29
C PHE A 53 11.18 -2.47 -1.83
N ASP A 54 10.34 -1.61 -2.41
CA ASP A 54 9.15 -2.06 -3.13
C ASP A 54 9.54 -2.98 -4.30
N HIS A 55 10.50 -2.56 -5.12
CA HIS A 55 11.04 -3.34 -6.24
C HIS A 55 11.55 -4.72 -5.80
N LYS A 56 12.43 -4.78 -4.79
CA LYS A 56 12.94 -6.05 -4.24
C LYS A 56 11.85 -6.93 -3.65
N SER A 57 10.83 -6.34 -3.03
CA SER A 57 9.73 -7.10 -2.43
C SER A 57 8.86 -7.79 -3.48
N ARG A 58 8.57 -7.11 -4.60
CA ARG A 58 7.75 -7.65 -5.70
C ARG A 58 8.46 -8.78 -6.45
N HIS A 59 9.78 -8.72 -6.56
CA HIS A 59 10.57 -9.73 -7.27
C HIS A 59 10.82 -11.00 -6.45
N PHE A 60 10.47 -11.00 -5.15
CA PHE A 60 10.55 -12.21 -4.32
C PHE A 60 9.68 -13.35 -4.88
N ALA A 61 8.53 -13.01 -5.48
CA ALA A 61 7.61 -13.98 -6.07
C ALA A 61 8.05 -14.53 -7.44
N LEU A 62 9.13 -13.98 -8.04
CA LEU A 62 9.59 -14.37 -9.38
C LEU A 62 10.63 -15.50 -9.30
N PRO A 63 10.34 -16.69 -9.86
CA PRO A 63 11.32 -17.78 -9.90
C PRO A 63 12.60 -17.35 -10.61
N GLY A 64 13.75 -17.55 -9.95
CA GLY A 64 15.06 -17.23 -10.52
C GLY A 64 15.47 -15.75 -10.44
N SER A 65 14.71 -14.89 -9.75
CA SER A 65 15.16 -13.51 -9.50
C SER A 65 16.29 -13.47 -8.47
N ASP A 66 17.41 -12.87 -8.87
CA ASP A 66 18.50 -12.49 -7.95
C ASP A 66 18.16 -11.24 -7.15
N VAL A 67 17.19 -10.47 -7.62
CA VAL A 67 16.68 -9.27 -6.95
C VAL A 67 15.53 -9.69 -6.05
N LYS A 68 15.81 -9.98 -4.78
CA LYS A 68 14.78 -10.31 -3.79
C LYS A 68 15.14 -9.73 -2.43
N MET A 69 14.13 -9.39 -1.64
CA MET A 69 14.35 -9.02 -0.24
C MET A 69 14.97 -10.19 0.53
N THR A 70 16.01 -9.89 1.31
CA THR A 70 16.66 -10.81 2.25
C THR A 70 16.18 -10.56 3.68
N GLU A 71 16.52 -11.45 4.61
CA GLU A 71 16.30 -11.20 6.04
C GLU A 71 17.06 -9.97 6.54
N HIS A 72 18.24 -9.70 5.98
CA HIS A 72 19.00 -8.48 6.28
C HIS A 72 18.23 -7.24 5.83
N ASP A 73 17.69 -7.23 4.61
CA ASP A 73 16.85 -6.15 4.11
C ASP A 73 15.63 -5.93 5.02
N ALA A 74 14.94 -7.00 5.43
CA ALA A 74 13.78 -6.91 6.30
C ALA A 74 14.12 -6.31 7.68
N ARG A 75 15.24 -6.72 8.29
CA ARG A 75 15.72 -6.12 9.55
C ARG A 75 16.08 -4.65 9.38
N TYR A 76 16.74 -4.30 8.28
CA TYR A 76 17.07 -2.91 7.98
C TYR A 76 15.80 -2.07 7.76
N LEU A 77 14.81 -2.58 7.03
CA LEU A 77 13.54 -1.92 6.82
C LEU A 77 12.80 -1.63 8.13
N ARG A 78 12.81 -2.60 9.06
CA ARG A 78 12.26 -2.40 10.41
C ARG A 78 12.98 -1.28 11.16
N SER A 79 14.30 -1.15 10.99
CA SER A 79 15.05 -0.02 11.55
C SER A 79 14.66 1.30 10.90
N LEU A 80 14.47 1.34 9.57
CA LEU A 80 14.03 2.55 8.86
C LEU A 80 12.65 3.00 9.33
N LEU A 81 11.72 2.07 9.51
CA LEU A 81 10.36 2.36 9.98
C LEU A 81 10.31 2.93 11.41
N GLN A 82 11.40 2.89 12.18
CA GLN A 82 11.48 3.57 13.48
C GLN A 82 11.66 5.09 13.34
N THR A 83 12.21 5.56 12.22
CA THR A 83 12.42 6.99 11.93
C THR A 83 11.45 7.50 10.86
N ASP A 84 11.08 6.64 9.92
CA ASP A 84 10.08 6.90 8.88
C ASP A 84 8.82 6.07 9.16
N VAL A 85 8.12 6.44 10.23
CA VAL A 85 6.91 5.73 10.66
C VAL A 85 5.77 5.86 9.65
N SER A 86 5.78 6.89 8.78
CA SER A 86 4.70 7.18 7.84
C SER A 86 4.79 6.41 6.51
N SER A 87 5.93 5.81 6.17
CA SER A 87 6.06 5.10 4.89
C SER A 87 5.14 3.88 4.82
N VAL A 88 4.11 3.99 3.98
CA VAL A 88 3.24 2.87 3.61
C VAL A 88 3.98 1.89 2.70
N ASN A 89 4.81 2.39 1.78
CA ASN A 89 5.56 1.55 0.83
C ASN A 89 6.52 0.60 1.55
N LYS A 90 7.30 1.09 2.52
CA LYS A 90 8.17 0.23 3.36
C LYS A 90 7.34 -0.79 4.14
N ARG A 91 6.22 -0.38 4.74
CA ARG A 91 5.34 -1.33 5.47
C ARG A 91 4.81 -2.43 4.54
N ILE A 92 4.36 -2.07 3.33
CA ILE A 92 3.89 -3.01 2.32
C ILE A 92 5.03 -3.96 1.90
N ALA A 93 6.23 -3.43 1.59
CA ALA A 93 7.39 -4.24 1.22
C ALA A 93 7.75 -5.26 2.32
N LEU A 94 7.74 -4.83 3.59
CA LEU A 94 7.97 -5.72 4.73
C LEU A 94 6.87 -6.77 4.89
N ALA A 95 5.60 -6.39 4.69
CA ALA A 95 4.48 -7.31 4.78
C ALA A 95 4.55 -8.38 3.68
N ARG A 96 4.91 -8.01 2.44
CA ARG A 96 5.16 -8.98 1.35
C ARG A 96 6.27 -9.95 1.70
N TYR A 97 7.38 -9.45 2.26
CA TYR A 97 8.48 -10.31 2.70
C TYR A 97 7.99 -11.38 3.69
N TYR A 98 7.27 -10.98 4.75
CA TYR A 98 6.75 -11.93 5.74
C TYR A 98 5.76 -12.92 5.15
N LEU A 99 4.88 -12.48 4.25
CA LEU A 99 3.95 -13.35 3.54
C LEU A 99 4.71 -14.43 2.75
N HIS A 100 5.75 -14.03 2.00
CA HIS A 100 6.53 -14.96 1.19
C HIS A 100 7.42 -15.91 1.99
N THR A 101 7.87 -15.50 3.18
CA THR A 101 8.61 -16.38 4.09
C THR A 101 7.71 -17.27 4.95
N GLY A 102 6.39 -17.25 4.72
CA GLY A 102 5.44 -18.13 5.42
C GLY A 102 4.99 -17.62 6.78
N ASP A 103 5.09 -16.31 7.05
CA ASP A 103 4.61 -15.67 8.28
C ASP A 103 3.44 -14.70 7.99
N PRO A 104 2.24 -15.23 7.68
CA PRO A 104 1.07 -14.40 7.40
C PRO A 104 0.61 -13.60 8.63
N LYS A 105 0.91 -14.05 9.86
CA LYS A 105 0.55 -13.32 11.08
C LYS A 105 1.33 -12.03 11.20
N GLN A 106 2.63 -12.07 10.94
CA GLN A 106 3.46 -10.88 10.97
C GLN A 106 3.15 -9.94 9.81
N ALA A 107 2.86 -10.49 8.62
CA ALA A 107 2.34 -9.70 7.50
C ALA A 107 1.06 -8.97 7.92
N LEU A 108 0.07 -9.69 8.46
CA LEU A 108 -1.21 -9.15 8.91
C LEU A 108 -1.03 -8.04 9.96
N SER A 109 -0.18 -8.26 10.95
CA SER A 109 0.13 -7.25 11.99
C SER A 109 0.65 -5.93 11.39
N ILE A 110 1.43 -5.99 10.31
CA ILE A 110 1.93 -4.79 9.64
C ILE A 110 0.80 -4.08 8.90
N VAL A 111 0.02 -4.81 8.09
CA VAL A 111 -1.09 -4.21 7.31
C VAL A 111 -2.20 -3.65 8.19
N ASP A 112 -2.47 -4.25 9.36
CA ASP A 112 -3.46 -3.75 10.32
C ASP A 112 -3.09 -2.38 10.91
N ASN A 113 -1.80 -2.02 10.90
CA ASN A 113 -1.33 -0.72 11.35
C ASN A 113 -1.30 0.34 10.24
N ILE A 114 -1.66 -0.01 8.99
CA ILE A 114 -1.75 0.93 7.88
C ILE A 114 -3.13 1.59 7.91
N ASN A 115 -3.17 2.91 7.78
CA ASN A 115 -4.43 3.65 7.65
C ASN A 115 -5.25 3.09 6.48
N PRO A 116 -6.52 2.70 6.68
CA PRO A 116 -7.38 2.17 5.60
C PRO A 116 -7.46 3.07 4.35
N TYR A 117 -7.36 4.39 4.52
CA TYR A 117 -7.36 5.35 3.40
C TYR A 117 -6.03 5.41 2.63
N ALA A 118 -4.94 4.94 3.22
CA ALA A 118 -3.65 4.79 2.55
C ALA A 118 -3.40 3.34 2.08
N CYS A 119 -4.28 2.41 2.46
CA CYS A 119 -4.23 1.02 2.06
C CYS A 119 -4.86 0.84 0.66
N LEU A 120 -4.04 0.99 -0.37
CA LEU A 120 -4.43 0.77 -1.77
C LEU A 120 -4.46 -0.73 -2.14
N SER A 121 -4.58 -1.03 -3.43
CA SER A 121 -4.75 -2.38 -3.98
C SER A 121 -3.72 -3.39 -3.49
N ASP A 122 -2.45 -3.01 -3.46
CA ASP A 122 -1.35 -3.85 -2.96
C ASP A 122 -1.52 -4.24 -1.49
N CYS A 123 -1.85 -3.25 -0.65
CA CYS A 123 -2.11 -3.44 0.78
C CYS A 123 -3.34 -4.35 0.99
N TYR A 124 -4.39 -4.14 0.20
CA TYR A 124 -5.59 -4.97 0.24
C TYR A 124 -5.29 -6.42 -0.14
N ALA A 125 -4.53 -6.64 -1.22
CA ALA A 125 -4.14 -7.97 -1.68
C ALA A 125 -3.35 -8.73 -0.60
N ILE A 126 -2.36 -8.08 0.02
CA ILE A 126 -1.59 -8.67 1.13
C ILE A 126 -2.50 -9.05 2.29
N ALA A 127 -3.48 -8.22 2.64
CA ALA A 127 -4.42 -8.53 3.72
C ALA A 127 -5.32 -9.73 3.37
N VAL A 128 -5.72 -9.90 2.11
CA VAL A 128 -6.45 -11.08 1.63
C VAL A 128 -5.57 -12.33 1.73
N ASP A 129 -4.34 -12.27 1.22
CA ASP A 129 -3.41 -13.39 1.20
C ASP A 129 -2.99 -13.80 2.63
N ALA A 130 -2.88 -12.84 3.54
CA ALA A 130 -2.65 -13.08 4.96
C ALA A 130 -3.89 -13.60 5.71
N GLY A 131 -5.06 -13.69 5.06
CA GLY A 131 -6.27 -14.29 5.61
C GLY A 131 -7.13 -13.36 6.47
N LYS A 132 -7.03 -12.04 6.31
CA LYS A 132 -7.87 -11.08 7.05
C LYS A 132 -9.33 -11.23 6.66
N THR A 133 -10.16 -11.78 7.55
CA THR A 133 -11.53 -12.21 7.25
C THR A 133 -12.39 -11.13 6.60
N SER A 134 -12.34 -9.88 7.07
CA SER A 134 -13.12 -8.79 6.49
C SER A 134 -12.72 -8.44 5.06
N TYR A 135 -11.43 -8.56 4.73
CA TYR A 135 -10.90 -8.31 3.39
C TYR A 135 -11.15 -9.51 2.48
N VAL A 136 -11.06 -10.73 2.99
CA VAL A 136 -11.42 -11.94 2.24
C VAL A 136 -12.90 -11.90 1.85
N ALA A 137 -13.80 -11.56 2.79
CA ALA A 137 -15.24 -11.49 2.55
C ALA A 137 -15.62 -10.42 1.51
N LEU A 138 -14.94 -9.26 1.54
CA LEU A 138 -15.19 -8.17 0.61
C LEU A 138 -14.32 -8.23 -0.66
N GLY A 139 -13.44 -9.22 -0.79
CA GLY A 139 -12.45 -9.31 -1.87
C GLY A 139 -13.05 -9.23 -3.28
N PRO A 140 -14.12 -9.98 -3.61
CA PRO A 140 -14.78 -9.85 -4.91
C PRO A 140 -15.33 -8.44 -5.18
N LEU A 141 -15.91 -7.81 -4.15
CA LEU A 141 -16.44 -6.45 -4.24
C LEU A 141 -15.31 -5.42 -4.42
N TYR A 142 -14.21 -5.55 -3.67
CA TYR A 142 -13.05 -4.69 -3.81
C TYR A 142 -12.44 -4.79 -5.21
N ARG A 143 -12.25 -6.00 -5.75
CA ARG A 143 -11.70 -6.17 -7.11
C ARG A 143 -12.58 -5.52 -8.19
N TRP A 144 -13.91 -5.64 -8.05
CA TRP A 144 -14.83 -4.95 -8.93
C TRP A 144 -14.72 -3.42 -8.78
N PHE A 145 -14.70 -2.92 -7.54
CA PHE A 145 -14.59 -1.51 -7.22
C PHE A 145 -13.26 -0.91 -7.71
N ASP A 146 -12.14 -1.58 -7.48
CA ASP A 146 -10.81 -1.22 -7.94
C ASP A 146 -10.75 -1.13 -9.46
N LYS A 147 -11.16 -2.20 -10.17
CA LYS A 147 -11.20 -2.20 -11.64
C LYS A 147 -12.09 -1.09 -12.21
N HIS A 148 -13.25 -0.85 -11.60
CA HIS A 148 -14.18 0.19 -12.04
C HIS A 148 -13.59 1.61 -11.90
N ASN A 149 -12.85 1.86 -10.82
CA ASN A 149 -12.24 3.15 -10.54
C ASN A 149 -10.93 3.38 -11.31
N GLN A 150 -10.10 2.35 -11.47
CA GLN A 150 -8.86 2.45 -12.24
C GLN A 150 -9.13 2.83 -13.70
N ALA A 151 -10.24 2.34 -14.28
CA ALA A 151 -10.69 2.73 -15.62
C ALA A 151 -10.99 4.24 -15.76
N ARG A 152 -11.08 4.98 -14.64
CA ARG A 152 -11.32 6.42 -14.55
C ARG A 152 -10.12 7.18 -13.99
N GLY A 153 -8.97 6.53 -13.83
CA GLY A 153 -7.77 7.13 -13.27
C GLY A 153 -7.78 7.32 -11.75
N TYR A 154 -8.66 6.61 -11.03
CA TYR A 154 -8.72 6.64 -9.56
C TYR A 154 -8.24 5.30 -8.98
N ALA A 155 -7.34 5.34 -8.00
CA ALA A 155 -6.88 4.17 -7.26
C ALA A 155 -7.57 4.13 -5.89
N PRO A 156 -8.62 3.32 -5.70
CA PRO A 156 -9.37 3.31 -4.46
C PRO A 156 -8.61 2.64 -3.32
N SER A 157 -8.72 3.25 -2.14
CA SER A 157 -8.25 2.70 -0.89
C SER A 157 -9.28 1.74 -0.27
N ALA A 158 -8.84 0.95 0.71
CA ALA A 158 -9.74 0.15 1.54
C ALA A 158 -10.76 1.03 2.29
N GLY A 159 -10.36 2.24 2.70
CA GLY A 159 -11.22 3.23 3.32
C GLY A 159 -12.34 3.74 2.40
N ASP A 160 -12.07 3.89 1.11
CA ASP A 160 -13.08 4.29 0.12
C ASP A 160 -14.16 3.22 -0.05
N LEU A 161 -13.73 1.94 -0.09
CA LEU A 161 -14.67 0.83 -0.14
C LEU A 161 -15.53 0.79 1.13
N GLN A 162 -14.92 0.90 2.32
CA GLN A 162 -15.64 0.91 3.59
C GLN A 162 -16.70 2.03 3.63
N SER A 163 -16.31 3.23 3.22
CA SER A 163 -17.20 4.40 3.16
C SER A 163 -18.35 4.19 2.18
N THR A 164 -18.06 3.64 1.00
CA THR A 164 -19.07 3.34 -0.04
C THR A 164 -20.09 2.31 0.46
N VAL A 165 -19.63 1.24 1.11
CA VAL A 165 -20.51 0.21 1.70
C VAL A 165 -21.38 0.81 2.80
N PHE A 166 -20.78 1.60 3.70
CA PHE A 166 -21.50 2.22 4.81
C PHE A 166 -22.59 3.20 4.32
N LEU A 167 -22.27 4.07 3.37
CA LEU A 167 -23.24 5.01 2.78
C LEU A 167 -24.36 4.29 2.03
N SER A 168 -24.05 3.18 1.34
CA SER A 168 -25.04 2.37 0.64
C SER A 168 -26.05 1.75 1.62
N ILE A 169 -25.59 1.29 2.79
CA ILE A 169 -26.45 0.75 3.85
C ILE A 169 -27.38 1.85 4.39
N ILE A 170 -26.83 3.03 4.72
CA ILE A 170 -27.64 4.16 5.20
C ILE A 170 -28.71 4.54 4.18
N PHE A 171 -28.33 4.66 2.91
CA PHE A 171 -29.26 5.01 1.85
C PHE A 171 -30.40 3.99 1.71
N PHE A 172 -30.06 2.70 1.78
CA PHE A 172 -31.06 1.63 1.73
C PHE A 172 -32.02 1.68 2.93
N VAL A 173 -31.50 1.91 4.15
CA VAL A 173 -32.32 2.05 5.36
C VAL A 173 -33.25 3.26 5.25
N LEU A 174 -32.78 4.39 4.73
CA LEU A 174 -33.60 5.59 4.52
C LEU A 174 -34.68 5.37 3.46
N LEU A 175 -34.35 4.68 2.36
CA LEU A 175 -35.33 4.34 1.33
C LEU A 175 -36.43 3.43 1.88
N VAL A 176 -36.06 2.33 2.53
CA VAL A 176 -37.03 1.38 3.11
C VAL A 176 -37.85 2.07 4.20
N GLY A 177 -37.21 2.75 5.16
CA GLY A 177 -37.89 3.48 6.22
C GLY A 177 -38.84 4.56 5.69
N GLY A 178 -38.41 5.32 4.68
CA GLY A 178 -39.24 6.31 4.00
C GLY A 178 -40.47 5.69 3.34
N THR A 179 -40.33 4.55 2.66
CA THR A 179 -41.47 3.84 2.06
C THR A 179 -42.45 3.31 3.10
N PHE A 180 -41.97 2.80 4.24
CA PHE A 180 -42.84 2.36 5.35
C PHE A 180 -43.62 3.53 5.97
N ILE A 181 -42.96 4.67 6.18
CA ILE A 181 -43.62 5.88 6.70
C ILE A 181 -44.68 6.37 5.71
N LEU A 182 -44.37 6.39 4.40
CA LEU A 182 -45.33 6.79 3.36
C LEU A 182 -46.53 5.85 3.31
N GLN A 183 -46.31 4.54 3.35
CA GLN A 183 -47.38 3.54 3.35
C GLN A 183 -48.25 3.62 4.60
N TYR A 184 -47.66 3.88 5.76
CA TYR A 184 -48.41 4.10 7.01
C TYR A 184 -49.23 5.39 6.96
N ALA A 185 -48.69 6.47 6.39
CA ALA A 185 -49.39 7.74 6.24
C ALA A 185 -50.55 7.68 5.23
N ILE A 186 -50.44 6.90 4.15
CA ILE A 186 -51.50 6.72 3.14
C ILE A 186 -52.63 5.80 3.65
N ARG A 187 -52.35 4.92 4.63
CA ARG A 187 -53.35 4.00 5.22
C ARG A 187 -54.13 4.60 6.39
N LYS A 188 -53.81 5.82 6.84
CA LYS A 188 -54.62 6.60 7.78
C LYS A 188 -55.51 7.57 7.03
#